data_AF-A0AAW5YRI5-F1
#
_entry.id   AF-A0AAW5YRI5-F1
#
_cell.length_a   1.000
_cell.length_b   1.000
_cell.length_c   1.000
_cell.angle_alpha   90.00
_cell.angle_beta   90.00
_cell.angle_gamma   90.00
#
_symmetry.space_group_name_H-M   'P 1'
#
loop_
_entity.id
_entity.type
_entity.pdbx_description
1 polymer ?
#
loop_
_entity_poly.entity_id
_entity_poly.type
_entity_poly.pdbx_seq_one_letter_code
_entity_poly.pdbx_strand_id
1 'polypeptide(L)'
;MNNLPLSRGSALESRKTELQQIIAKNKKRDKIFLFFGVISLILLVVFFYYTGSMIIEDTYGNVVRFIWGSVAGVMLGITYMLLKVPLSLSSNEYVIELQEIENELDLLSISHSSLEARSEKLFKHHHLELKRYYDENLKQSSWIFIVGIVCIGIGFVIIGVTLYFLIANSSNELENKIIVASVGAIGAILSNFIALIYLKMHSEAVKSLTEFHNRFVNTHHFYFSNFLVSKIQNEEKREDALVELALKINGISPKAPTQGEENK
;
A
#
# COMPACT_ATOMS: atom_id res chain seq x y z
N MET A 1 -37.79 9.86 -27.04
CA MET A 1 -37.24 11.11 -26.47
C MET A 1 -36.32 10.71 -25.32
N ASN A 2 -35.01 10.63 -25.61
CA ASN A 2 -33.99 10.06 -24.72
C ASN A 2 -33.29 11.19 -23.94
N ASN A 3 -33.71 11.42 -22.69
CA ASN A 3 -33.06 12.37 -21.77
C ASN A 3 -32.22 11.68 -20.68
N LEU A 4 -32.06 10.35 -20.72
CA LEU A 4 -31.39 9.57 -19.67
C LEU A 4 -29.89 9.85 -19.43
N PRO A 5 -29.02 10.16 -20.43
CA PRO A 5 -27.59 10.33 -20.15
C PRO A 5 -27.26 11.65 -19.43
N LEU A 6 -28.05 12.71 -19.69
CA LEU A 6 -27.88 14.03 -19.06
C LEU A 6 -28.27 14.05 -17.57
N SER A 7 -29.23 13.22 -17.14
CA SER A 7 -29.62 13.11 -15.73
C SER A 7 -28.66 12.23 -14.92
N ARG A 8 -28.03 11.22 -15.53
CA ARG A 8 -27.04 10.37 -14.86
C ARG A 8 -25.72 11.09 -14.64
N GLY A 9 -25.23 11.83 -15.64
CA GLY A 9 -24.01 12.63 -15.51
C GLY A 9 -24.11 13.71 -14.44
N SER A 10 -25.25 14.40 -14.34
CA SER A 10 -25.47 15.41 -13.30
C SER A 10 -25.59 14.80 -11.90
N ALA A 11 -26.16 13.61 -11.76
CA ALA A 11 -26.20 12.87 -10.49
C ALA A 11 -24.79 12.46 -10.03
N LEU A 12 -23.94 11.98 -10.94
CA LEU A 12 -22.56 11.61 -10.65
C LEU A 12 -21.69 12.82 -10.26
N GLU A 13 -21.84 13.97 -10.92
CA GLU A 13 -21.15 15.22 -10.53
C GLU A 13 -21.58 15.73 -9.14
N SER A 14 -22.87 15.62 -8.81
CA SER A 14 -23.36 15.94 -7.48
C SER A 14 -22.73 15.02 -6.42
N ARG A 15 -22.67 13.71 -6.69
CA ARG A 15 -22.07 12.72 -5.79
C ARG A 15 -20.56 12.91 -5.63
N LYS A 16 -19.85 13.22 -6.72
CA LYS A 16 -18.42 13.58 -6.71
C LYS A 16 -18.17 14.75 -5.76
N THR A 17 -18.97 15.81 -5.87
CA THR A 17 -18.85 17.00 -5.01
C THR A 17 -19.12 16.66 -3.54
N GLU A 18 -20.12 15.82 -3.27
CA GLU A 18 -20.43 15.32 -1.92
C GLU A 18 -19.24 14.53 -1.32
N LEU A 19 -18.68 13.58 -2.07
CA LEU A 19 -17.53 12.78 -1.65
C LEU A 19 -16.30 13.63 -1.38
N GLN A 20 -16.01 14.62 -2.23
CA GLN A 20 -14.91 15.57 -2.00
C GLN A 20 -15.10 16.35 -0.70
N GLN A 21 -16.34 16.76 -0.39
CA GLN A 21 -16.65 17.42 0.89
C GLN A 21 -16.47 16.49 2.08
N ILE A 22 -16.91 15.23 1.98
CA ILE A 22 -16.73 14.21 3.04
C ILE A 22 -15.24 13.95 3.28
N ILE A 23 -14.45 13.74 2.24
CA ILE A 23 -13.00 13.53 2.33
C ILE A 23 -12.31 14.74 2.96
N ALA A 24 -12.64 15.95 2.52
CA ALA A 24 -12.07 17.18 3.08
C ALA A 24 -12.44 17.36 4.57
N LYS A 25 -13.68 17.05 4.96
CA LYS A 25 -14.15 17.10 6.34
C LYS A 25 -13.43 16.07 7.21
N ASN A 26 -13.31 14.82 6.74
CA ASN A 26 -12.57 13.77 7.44
C ASN A 26 -11.10 14.16 7.61
N LYS A 27 -10.43 14.65 6.57
CA LYS A 27 -9.03 15.12 6.65
C LYS A 27 -8.83 16.26 7.65
N LYS A 28 -9.77 17.20 7.74
CA LYS A 28 -9.74 18.27 8.74
C LYS A 28 -9.93 17.72 10.15
N ARG A 29 -10.92 16.85 10.35
CA ARG A 29 -11.18 16.16 11.63
C ARG A 29 -9.93 15.39 12.08
N ASP A 30 -9.32 14.62 11.19
CA ASP A 30 -8.17 13.78 11.50
C ASP A 30 -6.95 14.62 11.90
N LYS A 31 -6.72 15.77 11.24
CA LYS A 31 -5.69 16.75 11.66
C LYS A 31 -5.94 17.29 13.08
N ILE A 32 -7.19 17.57 13.42
CA ILE A 32 -7.56 18.05 14.76
C ILE A 32 -7.30 16.97 15.81
N PHE A 33 -7.72 15.72 15.55
CA PHE A 33 -7.45 14.60 16.47
C PHE A 33 -5.96 14.33 16.64
N LEU A 34 -5.17 14.39 15.56
CA LEU A 34 -3.70 14.27 15.64
C LEU A 34 -3.09 15.39 16.47
N PHE A 35 -3.52 16.64 16.29
CA PHE A 35 -3.03 17.76 17.08
C PHE A 35 -3.30 17.58 18.58
N PHE A 36 -4.53 17.21 18.95
CA PHE A 36 -4.87 16.89 20.35
C PHE A 36 -4.16 15.64 20.86
N GLY A 37 -3.93 14.63 20.02
CA GLY A 37 -3.15 13.44 20.36
C GLY A 37 -1.69 13.77 20.70
N VAL A 38 -1.06 14.68 19.95
CA VAL A 38 0.31 15.15 20.23
C VAL A 38 0.35 15.95 21.53
N ILE A 39 -0.62 16.84 21.77
CA ILE A 39 -0.72 17.56 23.05
C ILE A 39 -0.88 16.58 24.22
N SER A 40 -1.74 15.57 24.08
CA SER A 40 -1.96 14.52 25.08
C SER A 40 -0.67 13.74 25.35
N LEU A 41 0.11 13.43 24.33
CA LEU A 41 1.41 12.75 24.47
C LEU A 41 2.42 13.61 25.24
N ILE A 42 2.49 14.92 24.95
CA ILE A 42 3.38 15.84 25.67
C ILE A 42 2.97 15.92 27.15
N LEU A 43 1.67 16.05 27.43
CA LEU A 43 1.15 16.06 28.79
C LEU A 43 1.45 14.75 29.53
N LEU A 44 1.37 13.61 28.84
CA LEU A 44 1.73 12.31 29.39
C LEU A 44 3.22 12.25 29.78
N VAL A 45 4.12 12.73 28.92
CA VAL A 45 5.56 12.76 29.20
C VAL A 45 5.86 13.68 30.39
N VAL A 46 5.25 14.87 30.42
CA VAL A 46 5.39 15.81 31.54
C VAL A 46 4.86 15.19 32.84
N PHE A 47 3.72 14.52 32.78
CA PHE A 47 3.14 13.81 33.91
C PHE A 47 4.09 12.74 34.46
N PHE A 48 4.67 11.90 33.60
CA PHE A 48 5.65 10.88 34.02
C PHE A 48 6.94 11.50 34.56
N TYR A 49 7.39 12.63 34.03
CA TYR A 49 8.57 13.33 34.54
C TYR A 49 8.39 13.82 35.98
N TYR A 50 7.26 14.46 36.29
CA TYR A 50 6.97 14.98 37.63
C TYR A 50 6.57 13.88 38.63
N THR A 51 5.88 12.83 38.19
CA THR A 51 5.43 11.74 39.06
C THR A 51 6.45 10.62 39.22
N GLY A 52 7.43 10.51 38.31
CA GLY A 52 8.45 9.47 38.34
C GLY A 52 9.35 9.53 39.57
N SER A 53 9.73 10.73 40.03
CA SER A 53 10.50 10.89 41.27
C SER A 53 9.69 10.52 42.52
N MET A 54 8.40 10.86 42.56
CA MET A 54 7.48 10.52 43.66
C MET A 54 7.16 9.02 43.77
N ILE A 55 7.28 8.25 42.70
CA ILE A 55 7.05 6.79 42.73
C ILE A 55 8.27 6.05 43.30
N ILE A 56 9.48 6.56 43.03
CA ILE A 56 10.76 5.99 43.48
C ILE A 56 11.00 6.26 44.97
N GLU A 57 10.66 7.45 45.46
CA GLU A 57 10.69 7.73 46.91
C GLU A 57 9.45 7.15 47.58
N ASP A 58 9.64 6.18 48.49
CA ASP A 58 8.60 5.39 49.16
C ASP A 58 7.77 6.17 50.20
N THR A 59 7.53 7.46 49.95
CA THR A 59 7.08 8.44 50.93
C THR A 59 5.55 8.45 51.12
N TYR A 60 4.77 7.98 50.14
CA TYR A 60 3.32 8.22 50.09
C TYR A 60 2.42 6.97 50.19
N GLY A 61 2.99 5.78 50.42
CA GLY A 61 2.23 4.54 50.65
C GLY A 61 1.48 3.99 49.43
N ASN A 62 0.98 2.75 49.56
CA ASN A 62 0.44 1.96 48.44
C ASN A 62 -0.84 2.53 47.80
N VAL A 63 -1.67 3.25 48.57
CA VAL A 63 -2.94 3.81 48.07
C VAL A 63 -2.69 4.93 47.06
N VAL A 64 -1.71 5.80 47.32
CA VAL A 64 -1.38 6.93 46.44
C VAL A 64 -0.80 6.43 45.11
N ARG A 65 0.04 5.38 45.14
CA ARG A 65 0.55 4.71 43.93
C ARG A 65 -0.57 4.13 43.07
N PHE A 66 -1.58 3.51 43.68
CA PHE A 66 -2.71 2.95 42.95
C PHE A 66 -3.56 4.03 42.24
N ILE A 67 -3.79 5.17 42.90
CA ILE A 67 -4.53 6.30 42.31
C ILE A 67 -3.76 6.87 41.11
N TRP A 68 -2.46 7.15 41.27
CA TRP A 68 -1.65 7.67 40.17
C TRP A 68 -1.51 6.70 39.01
N GLY A 69 -1.34 5.41 39.28
CA GLY A 69 -1.33 4.37 38.25
C GLY A 69 -2.66 4.30 37.47
N SER A 70 -3.78 4.47 38.16
CA SER A 70 -5.11 4.52 37.52
C SER A 70 -5.27 5.74 36.62
N VAL A 71 -4.82 6.92 37.08
CA VAL A 71 -4.83 8.16 36.29
C VAL A 71 -3.93 8.04 35.05
N ALA A 72 -2.73 7.45 35.21
CA ALA A 72 -1.81 7.19 34.10
C ALA A 72 -2.42 6.25 33.06
N GLY A 73 -3.12 5.19 33.51
CA GLY A 73 -3.83 4.25 32.64
C GLY A 73 -4.93 4.91 31.81
N VAL A 74 -5.72 5.80 32.43
CA VAL A 74 -6.76 6.57 31.71
C VAL A 74 -6.14 7.52 30.69
N MET A 75 -5.07 8.24 31.05
CA MET A 75 -4.34 9.13 30.14
C MET A 75 -3.74 8.38 28.93
N LEU A 76 -3.19 7.18 29.15
CA LEU A 76 -2.70 6.31 28.08
C LEU A 76 -3.84 5.86 27.16
N GLY A 77 -4.99 5.48 27.73
CA GLY A 77 -6.17 5.09 26.97
C GLY A 77 -6.71 6.21 26.09
N ILE A 78 -6.80 7.44 26.62
CA ILE A 78 -7.22 8.63 25.87
C ILE A 78 -6.22 8.93 24.74
N THR A 79 -4.92 8.90 25.04
CA THR A 79 -3.86 9.15 24.04
C THR A 79 -3.92 8.12 22.91
N TYR A 80 -4.08 6.83 23.24
CA TYR A 80 -4.23 5.76 22.27
C TYR A 80 -5.48 5.93 21.39
N MET A 81 -6.62 6.29 21.99
CA MET A 81 -7.86 6.53 21.25
C MET A 81 -7.71 7.70 20.26
N LEU A 82 -7.17 8.83 20.70
CA LEU A 82 -6.98 10.03 19.87
C LEU A 82 -6.04 9.78 18.69
N LEU A 83 -5.00 8.95 18.87
CA LEU A 83 -4.07 8.60 17.81
C LEU A 83 -4.62 7.52 16.85
N LYS A 84 -5.47 6.62 17.33
CA LYS A 84 -6.02 5.53 16.51
C LYS A 84 -7.18 5.97 15.60
N VAL A 85 -8.04 6.88 16.06
CA VAL A 85 -9.18 7.41 15.26
C VAL A 85 -8.78 7.90 13.86
N PRO A 86 -7.74 8.75 13.68
CA PRO A 86 -7.32 9.21 12.34
C PRO A 86 -6.70 8.11 11.47
N LEU A 87 -6.26 6.99 12.07
CA LEU A 87 -5.71 5.83 11.36
C LEU A 87 -6.78 4.82 10.95
N SER A 88 -7.90 4.78 11.68
CA SER A 88 -8.95 3.76 11.53
C SER A 88 -10.06 4.13 10.56
N LEU A 89 -10.33 5.42 10.34
CA LEU A 89 -11.29 5.85 9.33
C LEU A 89 -10.62 5.76 7.97
N SER A 90 -10.83 4.61 7.31
CA SER A 90 -10.44 4.34 5.95
C SER A 90 -11.00 5.42 5.02
N SER A 91 -10.24 6.50 4.84
CA SER A 91 -10.42 7.45 3.74
C SER A 91 -10.36 6.74 2.39
N ASN A 92 -9.89 5.48 2.36
CA ASN A 92 -9.74 4.70 1.16
C ASN A 92 -11.09 4.41 0.49
N GLU A 93 -12.15 4.14 1.26
CA GLU A 93 -13.45 3.78 0.67
C GLU A 93 -14.05 4.96 -0.13
N TYR A 94 -14.11 6.15 0.46
CA TYR A 94 -14.57 7.35 -0.24
C TYR A 94 -13.64 7.77 -1.38
N VAL A 95 -12.34 7.53 -1.26
CA VAL A 95 -11.36 7.82 -2.32
C VAL A 95 -11.53 6.85 -3.50
N ILE A 96 -11.80 5.57 -3.23
CA ILE A 96 -12.11 4.58 -4.25
C ILE A 96 -13.44 4.92 -4.93
N GLU A 97 -14.51 5.20 -4.18
CA GLU A 97 -15.80 5.61 -4.73
C GLU A 97 -15.69 6.88 -5.58
N LEU A 98 -14.93 7.88 -5.12
CA LEU A 98 -14.68 9.11 -5.88
C LEU A 98 -13.97 8.80 -7.20
N GLN A 99 -12.98 7.90 -7.17
CA GLN A 99 -12.24 7.49 -8.36
C GLN A 99 -13.13 6.72 -9.35
N GLU A 100 -14.01 5.85 -8.87
CA GLU A 100 -14.97 5.13 -9.71
C GLU A 100 -15.96 6.07 -10.39
N ILE A 101 -16.47 7.07 -9.66
CA ILE A 101 -17.38 8.09 -10.21
C ILE A 101 -16.67 8.97 -11.23
N GLU A 102 -15.43 9.40 -10.95
CA GLU A 102 -14.62 10.14 -11.92
C GLU A 102 -14.37 9.32 -13.18
N ASN A 103 -14.13 8.02 -13.04
CA ASN A 103 -13.97 7.11 -14.17
C ASN A 103 -15.27 6.95 -14.97
N GLU A 104 -16.42 6.79 -14.31
CA GLU A 104 -17.71 6.69 -14.98
C GLU A 104 -18.07 7.98 -15.74
N LEU A 105 -17.80 9.15 -15.14
CA LEU A 105 -17.94 10.45 -15.81
C LEU A 105 -17.01 10.57 -17.02
N ASP A 106 -15.77 10.07 -16.92
CA ASP A 106 -14.84 10.07 -18.03
C ASP A 106 -15.31 9.15 -19.16
N LEU A 107 -15.80 7.95 -18.85
CA LEU A 107 -16.41 7.02 -19.81
C LEU A 107 -17.65 7.60 -20.51
N LEU A 108 -18.52 8.29 -19.76
CA LEU A 108 -19.70 8.96 -20.33
C LEU A 108 -19.30 10.08 -21.28
N SER A 109 -18.21 10.79 -21.01
CA SER A 109 -17.69 11.85 -21.87
C SER A 109 -16.99 11.33 -23.14
N ILE A 110 -16.51 10.08 -23.12
CA ILE A 110 -15.82 9.46 -24.26
C ILE A 110 -16.76 9.31 -25.48
N SER A 111 -18.05 9.02 -25.27
CA SER A 111 -19.01 8.77 -26.37
C SER A 111 -19.25 10.00 -27.27
N HIS A 112 -18.97 11.20 -26.76
CA HIS A 112 -19.15 12.47 -27.45
C HIS A 112 -17.83 13.16 -27.85
N SER A 113 -16.68 12.51 -27.60
CA SER A 113 -15.35 13.08 -27.81
C SER A 113 -14.71 12.65 -29.14
N SER A 114 -13.73 13.42 -29.63
CA SER A 114 -12.94 13.03 -30.81
C SER A 114 -12.18 11.72 -30.53
N LEU A 115 -11.89 10.94 -31.58
CA LEU A 115 -11.16 9.68 -31.50
C LEU A 115 -9.81 9.84 -30.76
N GLU A 116 -9.17 10.99 -30.95
CA GLU A 116 -7.98 11.43 -30.23
C GLU A 116 -8.21 11.55 -28.72
N ALA A 117 -9.20 12.35 -28.30
CA ALA A 117 -9.52 12.57 -26.89
C ALA A 117 -9.95 11.28 -26.18
N ARG A 118 -10.66 10.38 -26.89
CA ARG A 118 -11.02 9.04 -26.40
C ARG A 118 -9.80 8.19 -26.11
N SER A 119 -8.83 8.15 -27.03
CA SER A 119 -7.62 7.34 -26.86
C SER A 119 -6.71 7.90 -25.75
N GLU A 120 -6.65 9.22 -25.57
CA GLU A 120 -5.91 9.87 -24.50
C GLU A 120 -6.48 9.54 -23.11
N LYS A 121 -7.81 9.60 -22.98
CA LYS A 121 -8.53 9.24 -21.74
C LYS A 121 -8.30 7.78 -21.38
N LEU A 122 -8.43 6.88 -22.36
CA LEU A 122 -8.18 5.45 -22.17
C LEU A 122 -6.73 5.16 -21.75
N PHE A 123 -5.75 5.86 -22.33
CA PHE A 123 -4.34 5.75 -21.94
C PHE A 123 -4.09 6.22 -20.51
N LYS A 124 -4.61 7.39 -20.12
CA LYS A 124 -4.48 7.95 -18.77
C LYS A 124 -5.14 7.06 -17.73
N HIS A 125 -6.34 6.57 -18.02
CA HIS A 125 -7.10 5.65 -17.17
C HIS A 125 -6.30 4.38 -16.90
N HIS A 126 -5.84 3.70 -17.96
CA HIS A 126 -5.04 2.51 -17.80
C HIS A 126 -3.74 2.77 -17.02
N HIS A 127 -3.02 3.85 -17.31
CA HIS A 127 -1.80 4.18 -16.56
C HIS A 127 -2.06 4.36 -15.05
N LEU A 128 -3.17 5.01 -14.68
CA LEU A 128 -3.54 5.25 -13.28
C LEU A 128 -3.94 3.96 -12.54
N GLU A 129 -4.77 3.12 -13.13
CA GLU A 129 -5.15 1.82 -12.52
C GLU A 129 -3.94 0.94 -12.30
N LEU A 130 -3.08 0.85 -13.30
CA LEU A 130 -1.90 -0.01 -13.28
C LEU A 130 -0.86 0.48 -12.25
N LYS A 131 -0.70 1.81 -12.13
CA LYS A 131 0.11 2.42 -11.07
C LYS A 131 -0.46 2.11 -9.68
N ARG A 132 -1.79 2.18 -9.51
CA ARG A 132 -2.44 1.85 -8.23
C ARG A 132 -2.18 0.40 -7.82
N TYR A 133 -2.36 -0.56 -8.74
CA TYR A 133 -2.06 -1.97 -8.46
C TYR A 133 -0.59 -2.21 -8.11
N TYR A 134 0.32 -1.48 -8.76
CA TYR A 134 1.75 -1.53 -8.46
C TYR A 134 2.05 -0.97 -7.05
N ASP A 135 1.51 0.20 -6.74
CA ASP A 135 1.71 0.87 -5.45
C ASP A 135 1.08 0.07 -4.28
N GLU A 136 -0.08 -0.57 -4.49
CA GLU A 136 -0.72 -1.44 -3.49
C GLU A 136 0.11 -2.71 -3.23
N ASN A 137 0.60 -3.37 -4.28
CA ASN A 137 1.49 -4.53 -4.14
C ASN A 137 2.80 -4.16 -3.43
N LEU A 138 3.39 -3.01 -3.77
CA LEU A 138 4.58 -2.50 -3.09
C LEU A 138 4.32 -2.20 -1.62
N LYS A 139 3.19 -1.58 -1.29
CA LYS A 139 2.81 -1.27 0.10
C LYS A 139 2.61 -2.56 0.92
N GLN A 140 1.94 -3.56 0.36
CA GLN A 140 1.75 -4.86 1.00
C GLN A 140 3.10 -5.57 1.23
N SER A 141 4.00 -5.51 0.25
CA SER A 141 5.36 -6.06 0.37
C SER A 141 6.21 -5.33 1.42
N SER A 142 6.11 -3.99 1.49
CA SER A 142 6.81 -3.16 2.47
C SER A 142 6.37 -3.44 3.91
N TRP A 143 5.08 -3.73 4.14
CA TRP A 143 4.59 -4.08 5.47
C TRP A 143 5.18 -5.41 5.98
N ILE A 144 5.25 -6.43 5.12
CA ILE A 144 5.88 -7.72 5.44
C ILE A 144 7.37 -7.54 5.77
N PHE A 145 8.06 -6.64 5.06
CA PHE A 145 9.46 -6.32 5.34
C PHE A 145 9.65 -5.71 6.74
N ILE A 146 8.80 -4.78 7.16
CA ILE A 146 8.83 -4.19 8.50
C ILE A 146 8.58 -5.26 9.57
N VAL A 147 7.59 -6.13 9.36
CA VAL A 147 7.33 -7.27 10.26
C VAL A 147 8.56 -8.18 10.37
N GLY A 148 9.26 -8.41 9.26
CA GLY A 148 10.53 -9.15 9.23
C GLY A 148 11.61 -8.52 10.11
N ILE A 149 11.83 -7.20 10.02
CA ILE A 149 12.81 -6.48 10.86
C ILE A 149 12.45 -6.59 12.35
N VAL A 150 11.18 -6.41 12.71
CA VAL A 150 10.72 -6.54 14.09
C VAL A 150 10.97 -7.96 14.62
N CYS A 151 10.68 -8.98 13.82
CA CYS A 151 10.90 -10.38 14.19
C CYS A 151 12.38 -10.69 14.43
N ILE A 152 13.29 -10.16 13.59
CA ILE A 152 14.74 -10.25 13.79
C ILE A 152 15.14 -9.59 15.11
N GLY A 153 14.62 -8.40 15.40
CA GLY A 153 14.86 -7.69 16.67
C GLY A 153 14.43 -8.50 17.88
N ILE A 154 13.22 -9.08 17.86
CA ILE A 154 12.73 -9.97 18.93
C ILE A 154 13.65 -11.19 19.08
N GLY A 155 14.09 -11.78 17.97
CA GLY A 155 15.04 -12.90 17.99
C GLY A 155 16.34 -12.55 18.72
N PHE A 156 16.92 -11.38 18.43
CA PHE A 156 18.13 -10.91 19.13
C PHE A 156 17.90 -10.66 20.63
N VAL A 157 16.74 -10.11 21.02
CA VAL A 157 16.40 -9.92 22.43
C VAL A 157 16.30 -11.26 23.16
N ILE A 158 15.63 -12.25 22.57
CA ILE A 158 15.51 -13.59 23.15
C ILE A 158 16.89 -14.23 23.32
N ILE A 159 17.76 -14.16 22.30
CA ILE A 159 19.14 -14.67 22.37
C ILE A 159 19.95 -13.96 23.46
N GLY A 160 19.82 -12.63 23.57
CA GLY A 160 20.52 -11.85 24.60
C GLY A 160 20.07 -12.23 26.02
N VAL A 161 18.76 -12.40 26.24
CA VAL A 161 18.20 -12.80 27.53
C VAL A 161 18.61 -14.22 27.91
N THR A 162 18.60 -15.17 26.96
CA THR A 162 19.00 -16.56 27.25
C THR A 162 20.49 -16.66 27.56
N LEU A 163 21.36 -15.94 26.83
CA LEU A 163 22.78 -15.85 27.12
C LEU A 163 23.05 -15.21 28.49
N TYR A 164 22.32 -14.15 28.84
CA TYR A 164 22.43 -13.52 30.15
C TYR A 164 22.07 -14.50 31.29
N PHE A 165 20.97 -15.25 31.15
CA PHE A 165 20.56 -16.27 32.13
C PHE A 165 21.59 -17.40 32.27
N LEU A 166 22.23 -17.82 31.18
CA LEU A 166 23.29 -18.82 31.20
C LEU A 166 24.54 -18.39 31.94
N ILE A 167 24.97 -17.14 31.74
CA ILE A 167 26.15 -16.58 32.41
C ILE A 167 25.85 -16.31 33.89
N ALA A 168 24.65 -15.82 34.20
CA ALA A 168 24.26 -15.48 35.57
C ALA A 168 23.99 -16.70 36.46
N ASN A 169 23.57 -17.85 35.90
CA ASN A 169 23.14 -19.04 36.65
C ASN A 169 24.18 -20.17 36.68
N SER A 170 25.45 -19.84 36.97
CA SER A 170 26.65 -20.71 36.90
C SER A 170 26.63 -21.98 37.78
N SER A 171 25.56 -22.28 38.51
CA SER A 171 25.49 -23.39 39.48
C SER A 171 25.10 -24.76 38.88
N ASN A 172 24.48 -24.81 37.69
CA ASN A 172 24.00 -26.06 37.06
C ASN A 172 24.65 -26.33 35.69
N GLU A 173 25.97 -26.55 35.67
CA GLU A 173 26.80 -26.57 34.46
C GLU A 173 26.41 -27.62 33.40
N LEU A 174 25.90 -28.79 33.80
CA LEU A 174 25.65 -29.91 32.88
C LEU A 174 24.27 -29.83 32.21
N GLU A 175 23.24 -29.46 32.97
CA GLU A 175 21.87 -29.26 32.47
C GLU A 175 21.81 -28.06 31.53
N ASN A 176 22.48 -26.97 31.88
CA ASN A 176 22.62 -25.78 31.04
C ASN A 176 23.33 -26.10 29.70
N LYS A 177 24.37 -26.93 29.70
CA LYS A 177 25.08 -27.34 28.46
C LYS A 177 24.19 -28.17 27.54
N ILE A 178 23.39 -29.09 28.08
CA ILE A 178 22.46 -29.92 27.30
C ILE A 178 21.34 -29.06 26.71
N ILE A 179 20.77 -28.14 27.48
CA ILE A 179 19.73 -27.21 27.02
C ILE A 179 20.29 -26.31 25.90
N VAL A 180 21.49 -25.75 26.07
CA VAL A 180 22.13 -24.91 25.04
C VAL A 180 22.42 -25.70 23.77
N ALA A 181 22.96 -26.91 23.90
CA ALA A 181 23.29 -27.74 22.75
C ALA A 181 22.03 -28.16 21.97
N SER A 182 20.96 -28.55 22.67
CA SER A 182 19.69 -28.95 22.05
C SER A 182 18.95 -27.77 21.41
N VAL A 183 18.84 -26.64 22.10
CA VAL A 183 18.23 -25.41 21.55
C VAL A 183 19.04 -24.86 20.39
N GLY A 184 20.38 -24.91 20.47
CA GLY A 184 21.27 -24.52 19.38
C GLY A 184 21.11 -25.41 18.15
N ALA A 185 21.05 -26.73 18.32
CA ALA A 185 20.83 -27.67 17.22
C ALA A 185 19.46 -27.49 16.55
N ILE A 186 18.38 -27.39 17.35
CA ILE A 186 17.02 -27.14 16.84
C ILE A 186 16.95 -25.78 16.15
N GLY A 187 17.55 -24.75 16.74
CA GLY A 187 17.62 -23.40 16.18
C GLY A 187 18.36 -23.36 14.84
N ALA A 188 19.48 -24.07 14.71
CA ALA A 188 20.22 -24.16 13.46
C ALA A 188 19.42 -24.85 12.34
N ILE A 189 18.77 -25.98 12.65
CA ILE A 189 17.92 -26.71 11.70
C ILE A 189 16.75 -25.83 11.25
N LEU A 190 16.05 -25.21 12.22
CA LEU A 190 14.89 -24.38 11.95
C LEU A 190 15.28 -23.10 11.17
N SER A 191 16.41 -22.48 11.50
CA SER A 191 16.93 -21.32 10.78
C SER A 191 17.24 -21.65 9.32
N ASN A 192 17.83 -22.82 9.05
CA ASN A 192 18.13 -23.24 7.68
C ASN A 192 16.83 -23.50 6.88
N PHE A 193 15.82 -24.11 7.52
CA PHE A 193 14.51 -24.29 6.91
C PHE A 193 13.81 -22.95 6.59
N ILE A 194 13.80 -22.01 7.55
CA ILE A 194 13.24 -20.67 7.35
C ILE A 194 13.96 -19.93 6.23
N ALA A 195 15.30 -20.03 6.15
CA ALA A 195 16.08 -19.41 5.09
C ALA A 195 15.71 -19.96 3.70
N LEU A 196 15.52 -21.28 3.58
CA LEU A 196 15.10 -21.91 2.33
C LEU A 196 13.70 -21.47 1.90
N ILE A 197 12.74 -21.43 2.84
CA ILE A 197 11.38 -20.91 2.57
C ILE A 197 11.44 -19.44 2.16
N TYR A 198 12.23 -18.62 2.86
CA TYR A 198 12.40 -17.20 2.54
C TYR A 198 12.94 -17.00 1.12
N LEU A 199 14.02 -17.70 0.75
CA LEU A 199 14.61 -17.60 -0.58
C LEU A 199 13.62 -18.03 -1.67
N LYS A 200 12.87 -19.11 -1.44
CA LYS A 200 11.85 -19.58 -2.38
C LYS A 200 10.73 -18.55 -2.54
N MET A 201 10.18 -18.05 -1.43
CA MET A 201 9.13 -17.04 -1.43
C MET A 201 9.60 -15.74 -2.09
N HIS A 202 10.83 -15.30 -1.79
CA HIS A 202 11.42 -14.12 -2.40
C HIS A 202 11.56 -14.29 -3.92
N SER A 203 12.05 -15.45 -4.38
CA SER A 203 12.16 -15.77 -5.80
C SER A 203 10.80 -15.78 -6.52
N GLU A 204 9.78 -16.40 -5.90
CA GLU A 204 8.41 -16.41 -6.43
C GLU A 204 7.80 -15.00 -6.49
N ALA A 205 8.02 -14.17 -5.47
CA ALA A 205 7.58 -12.79 -5.45
C ALA A 205 8.26 -11.95 -6.54
N VAL A 206 9.57 -12.08 -6.73
CA VAL A 206 10.33 -11.39 -7.78
C VAL A 206 9.86 -11.83 -9.17
N LYS A 207 9.61 -13.13 -9.37
CA LYS A 207 9.08 -13.65 -10.63
C LYS A 207 7.71 -13.06 -10.95
N SER A 208 6.78 -13.10 -9.99
CA SER A 208 5.43 -12.54 -10.13
C SER A 208 5.47 -11.03 -10.43
N LEU A 209 6.33 -10.29 -9.73
CA LEU A 209 6.53 -8.85 -9.97
C LEU A 209 7.06 -8.58 -11.38
N THR A 210 8.01 -9.39 -11.85
CA THR A 210 8.58 -9.25 -13.20
C THR A 210 7.55 -9.55 -14.27
N GLU A 211 6.74 -10.59 -14.11
CA GLU A 211 5.66 -10.93 -15.03
C GLU A 211 4.60 -9.82 -15.08
N PHE A 212 4.21 -9.30 -13.92
CA PHE A 212 3.30 -8.16 -13.83
C PHE A 212 3.88 -6.91 -14.49
N HIS A 213 5.17 -6.61 -14.27
CA HIS A 213 5.85 -5.49 -14.90
C HIS A 213 5.89 -5.63 -16.43
N ASN A 214 6.19 -6.82 -16.94
CA ASN A 214 6.18 -7.07 -18.39
C ASN A 214 4.78 -6.91 -18.98
N ARG A 215 3.75 -7.42 -18.30
CA ARG A 215 2.36 -7.21 -18.71
C ARG A 215 1.97 -5.73 -18.66
N PHE A 216 2.40 -5.01 -17.63
CA PHE A 216 2.22 -3.57 -17.48
C PHE A 216 2.80 -2.81 -18.67
N VAL A 217 4.07 -3.07 -18.97
CA VAL A 217 4.81 -2.39 -20.03
C VAL A 217 4.16 -2.65 -21.39
N ASN A 218 3.79 -3.89 -21.69
CA ASN A 218 3.14 -4.25 -22.95
C ASN A 218 1.76 -3.59 -23.10
N THR A 219 0.92 -3.62 -22.07
CA THR A 219 -0.38 -2.94 -22.08
C THR A 219 -0.24 -1.42 -22.17
N HIS A 220 0.76 -0.84 -21.51
CA HIS A 220 1.06 0.59 -21.61
C HIS A 220 1.48 0.99 -23.04
N HIS A 221 2.40 0.25 -23.65
CA HIS A 221 2.80 0.48 -25.03
C HIS A 221 1.64 0.32 -26.01
N PHE A 222 0.73 -0.63 -25.77
CA PHE A 222 -0.48 -0.78 -26.57
C PHE A 222 -1.35 0.47 -26.56
N TYR A 223 -1.73 0.95 -25.37
CA TYR A 223 -2.57 2.14 -25.25
C TYR A 223 -1.89 3.40 -25.75
N PHE A 224 -0.58 3.54 -25.51
CA PHE A 224 0.20 4.64 -26.05
C PHE A 224 0.23 4.62 -27.58
N SER A 225 0.43 3.44 -28.17
CA SER A 225 0.44 3.30 -29.63
C SER A 225 -0.93 3.57 -30.23
N ASN A 226 -2.03 3.14 -29.60
CA ASN A 226 -3.39 3.50 -30.00
C ASN A 226 -3.62 5.03 -29.95
N PHE A 227 -3.09 5.70 -28.92
CA PHE A 227 -3.10 7.16 -28.83
C PHE A 227 -2.29 7.82 -29.97
N LEU A 228 -1.12 7.31 -30.31
CA LEU A 228 -0.34 7.83 -31.44
C LEU A 228 -1.07 7.65 -32.77
N VAL A 229 -1.68 6.48 -32.99
CA VAL A 229 -2.47 6.20 -34.20
C VAL A 229 -3.69 7.12 -34.29
N SER A 230 -4.31 7.45 -33.17
CA SER A 230 -5.43 8.38 -33.09
C SER A 230 -5.11 9.80 -33.61
N LYS A 231 -3.84 10.20 -33.53
CA LYS A 231 -3.33 11.51 -33.98
C LYS A 231 -3.08 11.56 -35.48
N ILE A 232 -3.12 10.43 -36.18
CA ILE A 232 -2.93 10.36 -37.63
C ILE A 232 -4.19 10.91 -38.30
N GLN A 233 -4.07 12.06 -38.96
CA GLN A 233 -5.20 12.72 -39.62
C GLN A 233 -5.68 11.99 -40.88
N ASN A 234 -4.75 11.41 -41.65
CA ASN A 234 -5.08 10.63 -42.84
C ASN A 234 -5.70 9.29 -42.42
N GLU A 235 -6.94 9.06 -42.83
CA GLU A 235 -7.75 7.91 -42.44
C GLU A 235 -7.20 6.58 -42.96
N GLU A 236 -6.74 6.53 -44.20
CA GLU A 236 -6.16 5.33 -44.82
C GLU A 236 -4.86 4.93 -44.11
N LYS A 237 -3.95 5.89 -43.86
CA LYS A 237 -2.72 5.65 -43.11
C LYS A 237 -2.96 5.27 -41.65
N ARG A 238 -4.06 5.75 -41.06
CA ARG A 238 -4.46 5.41 -39.69
C ARG A 238 -4.93 3.96 -39.62
N GLU A 239 -5.73 3.52 -40.58
CA GLU A 239 -6.22 2.14 -40.67
C GLU A 239 -5.06 1.17 -40.92
N ASP A 240 -4.14 1.50 -41.83
CA ASP A 240 -2.92 0.72 -42.07
C ASP A 240 -2.09 0.56 -40.78
N ALA A 241 -1.94 1.64 -40.01
CA ALA A 241 -1.22 1.61 -38.74
C ALA A 241 -1.94 0.78 -37.66
N LEU A 242 -3.29 0.77 -37.64
CA LEU A 242 -4.07 -0.11 -36.75
C LEU A 242 -3.86 -1.59 -37.12
N VAL A 243 -3.84 -1.91 -38.42
CA VAL A 243 -3.59 -3.26 -38.91
C VAL A 243 -2.17 -3.70 -38.54
N GLU A 244 -1.15 -2.87 -38.77
CA GLU A 244 0.23 -3.18 -38.40
C GLU A 244 0.39 -3.39 -36.88
N LEU A 245 -0.29 -2.56 -36.09
CA LEU A 245 -0.33 -2.66 -34.63
C LEU A 245 -0.99 -3.97 -34.18
N ALA A 246 -2.14 -4.34 -34.75
CA ALA A 246 -2.84 -5.59 -34.45
C ALA A 246 -2.00 -6.82 -34.83
N LEU A 247 -1.27 -6.75 -35.95
CA LEU A 247 -0.37 -7.82 -36.38
C LEU A 247 0.80 -7.98 -35.41
N LYS A 248 1.47 -6.89 -35.02
CA LYS A 248 2.59 -6.90 -34.06
C LYS A 248 2.19 -7.43 -32.68
N ILE A 249 1.01 -7.06 -32.18
CA ILE A 249 0.52 -7.53 -30.86
C ILE A 249 0.23 -9.03 -30.87
N ASN A 250 -0.31 -9.55 -31.98
CA ASN A 250 -0.61 -10.97 -32.13
C ASN A 250 0.63 -11.80 -32.54
N GLY A 251 1.81 -11.20 -32.64
CA GLY A 251 3.04 -11.89 -33.06
C GLY A 251 3.04 -12.30 -34.53
N ILE A 252 2.18 -11.71 -35.35
CA ILE A 252 2.08 -11.98 -36.79
C ILE A 252 2.92 -10.91 -37.50
N SER A 253 3.96 -11.31 -38.23
CA SER A 253 4.75 -10.36 -39.01
C SER A 253 3.86 -9.67 -40.05
N PRO A 254 3.98 -8.35 -40.26
CA PRO A 254 3.27 -7.67 -41.34
C PRO A 254 3.62 -8.34 -42.67
N LYS A 255 2.62 -8.67 -43.48
CA LYS A 255 2.87 -9.05 -44.88
C LYS A 255 3.48 -7.83 -45.56
N ALA A 256 4.64 -8.03 -46.18
CA ALA A 256 5.31 -7.00 -46.97
C ALA A 256 4.31 -6.41 -47.98
N PRO A 257 4.35 -5.09 -48.21
CA PRO A 257 3.48 -4.47 -49.20
C PRO A 257 3.74 -5.13 -50.54
N THR A 258 2.66 -5.59 -51.19
CA THR A 258 2.69 -6.02 -52.59
C THR A 258 3.17 -4.83 -53.42
N GLN A 259 4.44 -4.86 -53.78
CA GLN A 259 5.00 -3.93 -54.75
C GLN A 259 4.27 -4.13 -56.08
N GLY A 260 3.66 -3.06 -56.55
CA GLY A 260 3.53 -2.73 -57.98
C GLY A 260 2.79 -3.73 -58.85
N GLU A 261 1.52 -3.44 -59.11
CA GLU A 261 1.05 -3.46 -60.49
C GLU A 261 1.92 -2.48 -61.30
N GLU A 262 3.01 -2.95 -61.91
CA GLU A 262 3.62 -2.29 -63.07
C GLU A 262 4.10 -3.33 -64.08
N ASN A 263 3.39 -3.36 -65.22
CA ASN A 263 3.83 -3.78 -66.55
C ASN A 263 4.32 -5.24 -66.76
N LYS A 264 3.41 -6.10 -67.23
CA LYS A 264 3.39 -6.56 -68.64
C LYS A 264 2.10 -7.29 -69.01
#